data_AF-A0A0L0P2L0-F1
#
_entry.id   AF-A0A0L0P2L0-F1
#
_cell.length_a   1.000
_cell.length_b   1.000
_cell.length_c   1.000
_cell.angle_alpha   90.00
_cell.angle_beta   90.00
_cell.angle_gamma   90.00
#
_symmetry.space_group_name_H-M   'P 1'
#
loop_
_entity.id
_entity.type
_entity.pdbx_description
1 polymer ?
#
loop_
_entity_poly.entity_id
_entity_poly.type
_entity_poly.pdbx_seq_one_letter_code
_entity_poly.pdbx_strand_id
1 'polypeptide(L)'
;MYNNKIVCKHWLRGLCKKNDHCEFLHEYNLRKMPECLFYSKNGYCTQTQECLYLHIDPQQKIPECQAYEQGFCPEGPKCPNRHVRKIMCPMYLTGFCPKGYECDYSHPRYDPNIIKESKVKKLIKGETRELEKISYDQPITDVVRTTESPAPAS
;
A
#
# COMPACT_ATOMS: atom_id res chain seq x y z
N MET A 1 -1.52 -33.55 -1.72
CA MET A 1 -2.93 -33.44 -1.30
C MET A 1 -3.54 -32.25 -2.02
N TYR A 2 -4.48 -32.46 -2.93
CA TYR A 2 -5.05 -31.39 -3.76
C TYR A 2 -5.87 -30.43 -2.90
N ASN A 3 -5.31 -29.25 -2.67
CA ASN A 3 -6.00 -28.16 -1.99
C ASN A 3 -6.93 -27.47 -3.01
N ASN A 4 -8.14 -27.98 -3.19
CA ASN A 4 -9.16 -27.29 -3.97
C ASN A 4 -9.58 -26.02 -3.21
N LYS A 5 -9.04 -24.87 -3.63
CA LYS A 5 -9.20 -23.58 -2.92
C LYS A 5 -10.42 -22.77 -3.35
N ILE A 6 -10.90 -22.95 -4.59
CA ILE A 6 -11.95 -22.09 -5.18
C ILE A 6 -13.01 -22.96 -5.87
N VAL A 7 -14.28 -22.54 -5.78
CA VAL A 7 -15.42 -23.18 -6.43
C VAL A 7 -15.34 -23.06 -7.96
N CYS A 8 -15.59 -24.16 -8.66
CA CYS A 8 -15.56 -24.21 -10.10
C CYS A 8 -16.68 -23.37 -10.74
N LYS A 9 -16.32 -22.33 -11.49
CA LYS A 9 -17.29 -21.47 -12.19
C LYS A 9 -18.18 -22.21 -13.20
N HIS A 10 -17.68 -23.30 -13.79
CA HIS A 10 -18.41 -24.07 -14.79
C HIS A 10 -19.39 -25.06 -14.13
N TRP A 11 -19.02 -25.60 -12.97
CA TRP A 11 -19.88 -26.50 -12.21
C TRP A 11 -21.11 -25.78 -11.65
N LEU A 12 -20.95 -24.53 -11.16
CA LEU A 12 -22.07 -23.67 -10.74
C LEU A 12 -23.14 -23.48 -11.82
N ARG A 13 -22.78 -23.66 -13.10
CA ARG A 13 -23.67 -23.53 -14.26
C ARG A 13 -24.09 -24.88 -14.85
N GLY A 14 -23.66 -26.00 -14.26
CA GLY A 14 -23.89 -27.35 -14.79
C GLY A 14 -23.11 -27.68 -16.06
N LEU A 15 -22.07 -26.89 -16.41
CA LEU A 15 -21.32 -27.02 -17.67
C LEU A 15 -19.95 -27.68 -17.51
N CYS A 16 -19.58 -28.10 -16.30
CA CYS A 16 -18.28 -28.74 -16.07
C CYS A 16 -18.28 -30.17 -16.60
N LYS A 17 -17.37 -30.47 -17.54
CA LYS A 17 -17.21 -31.83 -18.11
C LYS A 17 -16.18 -32.69 -17.37
N LYS A 18 -15.41 -32.10 -16.45
CA LYS A 18 -14.30 -32.77 -15.76
C LYS A 18 -14.74 -33.58 -14.53
N ASN A 19 -15.99 -33.44 -14.06
CA ASN A 19 -16.54 -34.09 -12.87
C ASN A 19 -15.50 -34.15 -11.73
N ASP A 20 -15.16 -35.35 -11.24
CA ASP A 20 -14.25 -35.54 -10.10
C ASP A 20 -12.78 -35.27 -10.43
N HIS A 21 -12.44 -35.14 -11.71
CA HIS A 21 -11.10 -34.76 -12.19
C HIS A 21 -10.96 -33.23 -12.35
N CYS A 22 -11.90 -32.44 -11.82
CA CYS A 22 -11.78 -30.99 -11.85
C CYS A 22 -10.77 -30.51 -10.80
N GLU A 23 -9.86 -29.65 -11.21
CA GLU A 23 -8.89 -28.97 -10.33
C GLU A 23 -9.54 -27.94 -9.38
N PHE A 24 -10.84 -27.68 -9.57
CA PHE A 24 -11.63 -26.73 -8.81
C PHE A 24 -12.67 -27.46 -7.95
N LEU A 25 -13.14 -26.79 -6.89
CA LEU A 25 -14.10 -27.37 -5.96
C LEU A 25 -15.50 -27.48 -6.58
N HIS A 26 -16.09 -28.67 -6.54
CA HIS A 26 -17.49 -28.95 -6.92
C HIS A 26 -18.39 -29.01 -5.69
N GLU A 27 -18.37 -27.94 -4.89
CA GLU A 27 -19.17 -27.81 -3.68
C GLU A 27 -19.57 -26.34 -3.50
N TYR A 28 -20.78 -26.08 -3.02
CA TYR A 28 -21.23 -24.72 -2.73
C TYR A 28 -20.61 -24.25 -1.41
N ASN A 29 -19.43 -23.64 -1.51
CA ASN A 29 -18.76 -23.02 -0.38
C ASN A 29 -18.61 -21.51 -0.58
N LEU A 30 -19.40 -20.71 0.15
CA LEU A 30 -19.43 -19.26 0.04
C LEU A 30 -18.07 -18.60 0.34
N ARG A 31 -17.24 -19.21 1.19
CA ARG A 31 -15.90 -18.68 1.52
C ARG A 31 -14.89 -18.88 0.38
N LYS A 32 -15.13 -19.87 -0.46
CA LYS A 32 -14.27 -20.25 -1.59
C LYS A 32 -14.87 -19.84 -2.93
N MET A 33 -15.90 -18.98 -2.93
CA MET A 33 -16.51 -18.56 -4.18
C MET A 33 -15.53 -17.71 -5.00
N PRO A 34 -15.48 -17.84 -6.33
CA PRO A 34 -14.70 -16.94 -7.16
C PRO A 34 -15.15 -15.46 -7.04
N GLU A 35 -14.25 -14.56 -7.41
CA GLU A 35 -14.49 -13.12 -7.44
C GLU A 35 -15.56 -12.74 -8.50
N CYS A 36 -16.36 -11.73 -8.18
CA CYS A 36 -17.34 -11.17 -9.09
C CYS A 36 -16.65 -10.39 -10.20
N LEU A 37 -16.83 -10.83 -11.45
CA LEU A 37 -16.22 -10.20 -12.62
C LEU A 37 -16.71 -8.76 -12.82
N PHE A 38 -18.01 -8.51 -12.58
CA PHE A 38 -18.61 -7.18 -12.77
C PHE A 38 -18.10 -6.19 -11.73
N TYR A 39 -18.09 -6.60 -10.46
CA TYR A 39 -17.58 -5.75 -9.37
C TYR A 39 -16.09 -5.45 -9.55
N SER A 40 -15.28 -6.46 -9.85
CA SER A 40 -13.83 -6.27 -10.04
C SER A 40 -13.49 -5.36 -11.22
N LYS A 41 -14.29 -5.37 -12.31
CA LYS A 41 -14.05 -4.53 -13.48
C LYS A 41 -14.65 -3.14 -13.38
N ASN A 42 -15.90 -3.04 -12.94
CA ASN A 42 -16.69 -1.82 -13.02
C ASN A 42 -16.79 -1.10 -11.67
N GLY A 43 -16.36 -1.73 -10.57
CA GLY A 43 -16.58 -1.23 -9.21
C GLY A 43 -18.03 -1.37 -8.71
N TYR A 44 -18.94 -1.90 -9.53
CA TYR A 44 -20.32 -2.15 -9.15
C TYR A 44 -20.83 -3.47 -9.75
N CYS A 45 -21.74 -4.12 -9.03
CA CYS A 45 -22.48 -5.27 -9.51
C CYS A 45 -23.95 -4.86 -9.70
N THR A 46 -24.64 -5.40 -10.69
CA THR A 46 -26.09 -5.18 -10.86
C THR A 46 -26.92 -6.04 -9.90
N GLN A 47 -26.34 -7.13 -9.38
CA GLN A 47 -26.96 -8.08 -8.45
C GLN A 47 -26.42 -7.87 -7.03
N THR A 48 -26.29 -6.63 -6.55
CA THR A 48 -25.54 -6.33 -5.31
C THR A 48 -26.09 -7.04 -4.07
N GLN A 49 -27.41 -7.23 -3.97
CA GLN A 49 -28.05 -7.78 -2.76
C GLN A 49 -27.96 -9.31 -2.67
N GLU A 50 -27.77 -10.00 -3.80
CA GLU A 50 -27.78 -11.47 -3.86
C GLU A 50 -26.67 -12.02 -4.76
N CYS A 51 -25.55 -11.31 -4.91
CA CYS A 51 -24.44 -11.82 -5.71
C CYS A 51 -23.79 -12.99 -4.98
N LEU A 52 -23.77 -14.18 -5.60
CA LEU A 52 -23.10 -15.34 -5.01
C LEU A 52 -21.58 -15.14 -4.98
N TYR A 53 -21.03 -14.36 -5.91
CA TYR A 53 -19.59 -14.12 -6.08
C TYR A 53 -19.02 -13.09 -5.10
N LEU A 54 -17.73 -13.18 -4.81
CA LEU A 54 -17.07 -12.26 -3.86
C LEU A 54 -16.88 -10.86 -4.46
N HIS A 55 -17.34 -9.83 -3.76
CA HIS A 55 -17.04 -8.43 -4.05
C HIS A 55 -15.76 -8.02 -3.32
N ILE A 56 -14.64 -8.01 -4.04
CA ILE A 56 -13.34 -7.53 -3.53
C ILE A 56 -13.04 -6.20 -4.20
N ASP A 57 -12.76 -5.18 -3.39
CA ASP A 57 -12.40 -3.87 -3.91
C ASP A 57 -11.07 -3.94 -4.67
N PRO A 58 -11.01 -3.49 -5.93
CA PRO A 58 -9.80 -3.57 -6.74
C PRO A 58 -8.63 -2.80 -6.11
N GLN A 59 -8.92 -1.71 -5.36
CA GLN A 59 -7.91 -0.94 -4.63
C GLN A 59 -7.27 -1.71 -3.46
N GLN A 60 -7.92 -2.73 -2.92
CA GLN A 60 -7.35 -3.57 -1.86
C GLN A 60 -6.37 -4.62 -2.41
N LYS A 61 -6.41 -4.88 -3.72
CA LYS A 61 -5.51 -5.82 -4.40
C LYS A 61 -4.15 -5.20 -4.73
N ILE A 62 -4.11 -3.87 -4.86
CA ILE A 62 -2.87 -3.14 -5.12
C ILE A 62 -2.05 -3.13 -3.82
N PRO A 63 -0.80 -3.63 -3.85
CA PRO A 63 0.04 -3.64 -2.66
C PRO A 63 0.33 -2.21 -2.18
N GLU A 64 0.56 -2.07 -0.88
CA GLU A 64 0.90 -0.78 -0.28
C GLU A 64 2.32 -0.36 -0.67
N CYS A 65 2.50 0.93 -0.91
CA CYS A 65 3.80 1.49 -1.24
C CYS A 65 4.68 1.59 0.01
N GLN A 66 5.74 0.78 0.06
CA GLN A 66 6.68 0.77 1.18
C GLN A 66 7.40 2.12 1.36
N ALA A 67 7.77 2.79 0.25
CA ALA A 67 8.42 4.10 0.31
C ALA A 67 7.48 5.19 0.89
N TYR A 68 6.20 5.16 0.49
CA TYR A 68 5.21 6.08 1.05
C TYR A 68 4.92 5.79 2.53
N GLU A 69 4.92 4.52 2.92
CA GLU A 69 4.79 4.14 4.34
C GLU A 69 5.96 4.64 5.19
N GLN A 70 7.17 4.71 4.62
CA GLN A 70 8.34 5.33 5.25
C GLN A 70 8.29 6.86 5.27
N GLY A 71 7.33 7.47 4.57
CA GLY A 71 6.99 8.89 4.65
C GLY A 71 6.96 9.60 3.31
N PHE A 72 7.75 9.16 2.32
CA PHE A 72 7.82 9.82 1.01
C PHE A 72 8.08 8.83 -0.11
N CYS A 73 7.21 8.86 -1.13
CA CYS A 73 7.41 8.11 -2.36
C CYS A 73 7.93 9.05 -3.47
N PRO A 74 9.09 8.76 -4.10
CA PRO A 74 9.66 9.60 -5.15
C PRO A 74 8.80 9.65 -6.42
N GLU A 75 7.99 8.62 -6.68
CA GLU A 75 7.07 8.56 -7.82
C GLU A 75 5.80 9.39 -7.62
N GLY A 76 5.54 9.81 -6.36
CA GLY A 76 4.41 10.67 -6.02
C GLY A 76 3.07 10.09 -6.48
N PRO A 77 2.16 10.89 -7.05
CA PRO A 77 0.81 10.42 -7.44
C PRO A 77 0.82 9.44 -8.62
N LYS A 78 1.97 9.22 -9.27
CA LYS A 78 2.11 8.27 -10.38
C LYS A 78 2.56 6.88 -9.92
N CYS A 79 2.74 6.66 -8.61
CA CYS A 79 3.16 5.38 -8.09
C CYS A 79 2.12 4.28 -8.41
N PRO A 80 2.54 3.10 -8.91
CA PRO A 80 1.62 1.99 -9.16
C PRO A 80 1.11 1.33 -7.87
N ASN A 81 1.79 1.56 -6.75
CA ASN A 81 1.42 1.04 -5.45
C ASN A 81 0.48 2.00 -4.71
N ARG A 82 -0.34 1.45 -3.82
CA ARG A 82 -1.33 2.23 -3.08
C ARG A 82 -0.65 3.10 -2.02
N HIS A 83 -0.91 4.40 -2.05
CA HIS A 83 -0.53 5.35 -1.00
C HIS A 83 -1.62 5.42 0.07
N VAL A 84 -1.36 4.84 1.25
CA VAL A 84 -2.26 4.91 2.41
C VAL A 84 -1.77 6.03 3.33
N ARG A 85 -2.51 7.14 3.38
CA ARG A 85 -2.16 8.27 4.25
C ARG A 85 -2.50 7.94 5.71
N LYS A 86 -1.47 7.66 6.51
CA LYS A 86 -1.61 7.41 7.95
C LYS A 86 -1.49 8.73 8.72
N ILE A 87 -2.37 8.97 9.68
CA ILE A 87 -2.27 10.11 10.59
C ILE A 87 -1.32 9.71 11.73
N MET A 88 -0.23 10.45 11.85
CA MET A 88 0.80 10.23 12.87
C MET A 88 0.27 10.60 14.25
N CYS A 89 0.59 9.79 15.26
CA CYS A 89 0.21 10.11 16.64
C CYS A 89 0.98 11.35 17.13
N PRO A 90 0.29 12.42 17.57
CA PRO A 90 0.96 13.61 18.11
C PRO A 90 1.81 13.31 19.36
N MET A 91 1.31 12.44 20.25
CA MET A 91 2.03 12.04 21.48
C MET A 91 3.29 11.21 21.17
N TYR A 92 3.21 10.33 20.18
CA TYR A 92 4.38 9.56 19.75
C TYR A 92 5.42 10.46 19.07
N LEU A 93 4.96 11.41 18.23
CA LEU A 93 5.84 12.35 17.56
C LEU A 93 6.59 13.25 18.55
N THR A 94 5.96 13.59 19.68
CA THR A 94 6.59 14.35 20.78
C THR A 94 7.49 13.49 21.67
N GLY A 95 7.51 12.17 21.48
CA GLY A 95 8.51 11.26 22.04
C GLY A 95 7.96 9.96 22.60
N PHE A 96 6.75 9.97 23.18
CA PHE A 96 6.17 8.78 23.81
C PHE A 96 4.65 8.80 23.80
N CYS A 97 4.06 7.70 23.33
CA CYS A 97 2.62 7.47 23.42
C CYS A 97 2.32 6.41 24.49
N PRO A 98 1.52 6.72 25.53
CA PRO A 98 1.20 5.75 26.58
C PRO A 98 0.36 4.56 26.09
N LYS A 99 -0.36 4.72 24.97
CA LYS A 99 -1.12 3.64 24.33
C LYS A 99 -0.24 2.62 23.58
N GLY A 100 1.04 2.93 23.36
CA GLY A 100 1.98 2.02 22.71
C GLY A 100 1.48 1.52 21.34
N TYR A 101 1.41 0.20 21.16
CA TYR A 101 0.98 -0.44 19.91
C TYR A 101 -0.55 -0.47 19.72
N GLU A 102 -1.33 -0.18 20.77
CA GLU A 102 -2.81 -0.13 20.72
C GLU A 102 -3.32 1.28 20.40
N CYS A 103 -2.43 2.20 20.01
CA CYS A 103 -2.79 3.55 19.65
C CYS A 103 -3.60 3.59 18.35
N ASP A 104 -4.70 4.35 18.35
CA ASP A 104 -5.55 4.57 17.17
C ASP A 104 -4.81 5.31 16.04
N TYR A 105 -3.72 6.00 16.37
CA TYR A 105 -2.89 6.74 15.44
C TYR A 105 -1.62 5.97 15.05
N SER A 106 -1.07 6.30 13.89
CA SER A 106 0.11 5.61 13.36
C SER A 106 1.39 5.97 14.11
N HIS A 107 2.14 4.93 14.48
CA HIS A 107 3.49 5.03 15.02
C HIS A 107 4.49 4.46 13.99
N PRO A 108 5.50 5.24 13.54
CA PRO A 108 6.58 4.72 12.71
C PRO A 108 7.22 3.51 13.35
N ARG A 109 7.27 2.41 12.60
CA ARG A 109 7.95 1.20 13.05
C ARG A 109 9.45 1.44 12.96
N TYR A 110 10.12 1.37 14.09
CA TYR A 110 11.57 1.41 14.13
C TYR A 110 12.14 0.19 13.39
N ASP A 111 12.80 0.42 12.25
CA ASP A 111 13.53 -0.63 11.54
C ASP A 111 14.99 -0.61 12.00
N PRO A 112 15.43 -1.62 12.78
CA PRO A 112 16.80 -1.71 13.28
C PRO A 112 17.86 -1.82 12.19
N ASN A 113 17.48 -2.07 10.92
CA ASN A 113 18.41 -2.13 9.81
C ASN A 113 18.77 -0.75 9.25
N ILE A 114 17.95 0.30 9.46
CA ILE A 114 18.25 1.68 9.02
C ILE A 114 19.53 2.21 9.68
N ILE A 115 19.79 1.84 10.94
CA ILE A 115 20.98 2.32 11.65
C ILE A 115 22.28 1.65 11.18
N LYS A 116 22.20 0.43 10.63
CA LYS A 116 23.40 -0.33 10.21
C LYS A 116 24.13 0.32 9.03
N GLU A 117 23.41 1.08 8.20
CA GLU A 117 23.97 1.79 7.03
C GLU A 117 24.38 3.22 7.33
N SER A 118 24.25 3.69 8.56
CA SER A 118 24.82 4.97 8.95
C SER A 118 26.35 4.91 8.78
N LYS A 119 26.83 5.49 7.67
CA LYS A 119 28.24 5.77 7.37
C LYS A 119 28.94 6.62 8.45
N VAL A 120 28.29 6.89 9.59
CA VAL A 120 28.86 7.57 10.76
C VAL A 120 30.05 6.77 11.33
N LYS A 121 30.07 5.43 11.19
CA LYS A 121 31.25 4.64 11.61
C LYS A 121 32.54 4.96 10.84
N LYS A 122 32.47 5.59 9.65
CA LYS A 122 33.68 6.01 8.92
C LYS A 122 34.33 7.27 9.47
N LEU A 123 33.66 8.04 10.34
CA LEU A 123 34.21 9.28 10.90
C LEU A 123 35.04 9.06 12.18
N ILE A 124 34.98 7.88 12.81
CA ILE A 124 35.70 7.59 14.06
C ILE A 124 37.11 7.03 13.79
N LYS A 125 37.40 6.56 12.57
CA LYS A 125 38.73 6.09 12.18
C LYS A 125 39.45 7.25 11.48
N GLY A 126 40.16 8.06 12.26
CA GLY A 126 40.83 9.29 11.83
C GLY A 126 41.77 9.13 10.64
N GLU A 127 41.23 9.28 9.43
CA GLU A 127 41.97 9.65 8.23
C GLU A 127 41.48 11.03 7.79
N THR A 128 42.07 12.07 8.37
CA THR A 128 41.93 13.44 7.89
C THR A 128 42.71 13.57 6.59
N ARG A 129 42.04 13.51 5.44
CA ARG A 129 42.52 14.19 4.22
C ARG A 129 41.37 14.53 3.28
N GLU A 130 41.19 15.85 3.14
CA GLU A 130 40.41 16.59 2.13
C GLU A 130 38.88 16.42 2.11
N LEU A 131 38.20 17.08 3.06
CA LEU A 131 36.85 17.61 2.84
C LEU A 131 36.71 19.04 3.42
N GLU A 132 37.70 19.88 3.18
CA GLU A 132 37.48 21.34 3.20
C GLU A 132 36.98 21.75 1.83
N LYS A 133 35.65 21.70 1.64
CA LYS A 133 34.84 22.50 0.70
C LYS A 133 33.40 21.96 0.67
N ILE A 134 32.70 22.05 1.80
CA ILE A 134 31.26 22.28 1.77
C ILE A 134 31.08 23.57 2.55
N SER A 135 31.32 24.68 1.83
CA SER A 135 30.95 26.00 2.29
C SER A 135 29.44 25.99 2.50
N TYR A 136 29.04 26.21 3.76
CA TYR A 136 27.83 26.96 4.08
C TYR A 136 27.85 28.20 3.17
N ASP A 137 27.00 28.22 2.14
CA ASP A 137 26.49 29.41 1.42
C ASP A 137 25.85 29.00 0.08
N GLN A 138 24.94 28.02 0.09
CA GLN A 138 23.97 27.90 -1.00
C GLN A 138 22.62 28.43 -0.48
N PRO A 139 22.09 29.53 -1.04
CA PRO A 139 20.85 30.11 -0.57
C PRO A 139 19.70 29.12 -0.70
N ILE A 140 18.81 29.12 0.29
CA ILE A 140 17.52 28.44 0.25
C ILE A 140 16.81 28.95 -1.01
N THR A 141 16.71 28.11 -2.03
CA THR A 141 16.01 28.45 -3.27
C THR A 141 14.59 28.90 -2.94
N ASP A 142 14.24 30.09 -3.40
CA ASP A 142 12.95 30.73 -3.17
C ASP A 142 11.78 29.81 -3.52
N VAL A 143 10.88 29.61 -2.56
CA VAL A 143 9.55 29.07 -2.83
C VAL A 143 8.78 30.14 -3.58
N VAL A 144 8.81 30.10 -4.92
CA VAL A 144 7.92 30.91 -5.75
C VAL A 144 6.50 30.42 -5.52
N ARG A 145 5.75 31.17 -4.72
CA ARG A 145 4.32 30.99 -4.51
C ARG A 145 3.64 31.47 -5.81
N THR A 146 3.31 30.57 -6.73
CA THR A 146 2.48 30.92 -7.89
C THR A 146 1.06 31.18 -7.40
N THR A 147 0.75 32.46 -7.16
CA THR A 147 -0.63 32.93 -7.01
C THR A 147 -1.24 33.09 -8.40
N GLU A 148 -1.67 31.99 -9.00
CA GLU A 148 -2.59 32.06 -10.14
C GLU A 148 -3.87 31.34 -9.76
N SER A 149 -4.86 32.13 -9.37
CA SER A 149 -6.26 31.69 -9.31
C SER A 149 -6.76 31.49 -10.74
N PRO A 150 -7.35 30.34 -11.09
CA PRO A 150 -8.08 30.23 -12.36
C PRO A 150 -9.37 31.05 -12.28
N ALA A 151 -9.55 31.97 -13.22
CA ALA A 151 -10.79 32.72 -13.41
C ALA A 151 -11.94 31.77 -13.83
N PRO A 152 -13.19 32.05 -13.43
CA PRO A 152 -14.33 31.23 -13.82
C PRO A 152 -14.66 31.42 -15.31
N ALA A 153 -14.92 30.30 -15.99
CA ALA A 153 -15.46 30.28 -17.35
C ALA A 153 -16.94 30.72 -17.34
N SER A 154 -17.27 31.63 -18.25
CA SER A 154 -18.62 32.07 -18.59
C SER A 154 -19.41 31.01 -19.36
#